data_AF-A0A933CA68-F1
#
_entry.id   AF-A0A933CA68-F1
#
_cell.length_a   1.000
_cell.length_b   1.000
_cell.length_c   1.000
_cell.angle_alpha   90.00
_cell.angle_beta   90.00
_cell.angle_gamma   90.00
#
_symmetry.space_group_name_H-M   'P 1'
#
loop_
_entity.id
_entity.type
_entity.pdbx_description
1 polymer ?
#
loop_
_entity_poly.entity_id
_entity_poly.type
_entity_poly.pdbx_seq_one_letter_code
_entity_poly.pdbx_strand_id
1 'polypeptide(L)'
;MKTDTSFRIVEIIRKEGGSRPFDLARQLGISPQALHRHLKRLSASGLLERRGRGRLTRYFLAGVADFEAARTWYGSSQAPLAATGEFVCETRDVFSARLTKLGAFGTLGLRESELSLLISVVGEIGNNCFDHNLGQWRDVPGCWFEAQSTGGRLWLCIADRGQGVFRSLSRVDPSILNEQDALVAAFEKRISGRAPEQRGNGLKFVKQIIVDAVGRGIACRSGAALLDYGPMGRDCRQELARFPSDASGTATVIAWSVR
;
A
#
# COMPACT_ATOMS: atom_id res chain seq x y z
N MET A 1 -5.35 11.08 38.78
CA MET A 1 -5.57 10.28 37.55
C MET A 1 -4.20 10.03 36.90
N LYS A 2 -3.53 8.91 37.21
CA LYS A 2 -2.25 8.54 36.56
C LYS A 2 -2.61 8.04 35.16
N THR A 3 -2.47 8.88 34.13
CA THR A 3 -2.53 8.43 32.74
C THR A 3 -1.46 7.36 32.55
N ASP A 4 -1.86 6.14 32.21
CA ASP A 4 -0.95 5.02 32.00
C ASP A 4 0.09 5.42 30.95
N THR A 5 1.37 5.49 31.33
CA THR A 5 2.49 5.85 30.45
C THR A 5 2.47 5.02 29.16
N SER A 6 1.99 3.77 29.23
CA SER A 6 1.82 2.93 28.04
C SER A 6 0.79 3.47 27.05
N PHE A 7 -0.31 4.06 27.52
CA PHE A 7 -1.29 4.71 26.65
C PHE A 7 -0.67 5.91 25.93
N ARG A 8 0.08 6.75 26.66
CA ARG A 8 0.77 7.91 26.05
C ARG A 8 1.80 7.49 25.00
N ILE A 9 2.55 6.41 25.23
CA ILE A 9 3.49 5.84 24.25
C ILE A 9 2.74 5.46 22.97
N VAL A 10 1.64 4.72 23.10
CA VAL A 10 0.82 4.28 21.95
C VAL A 10 0.28 5.48 21.17
N GLU A 11 -0.23 6.50 21.85
CA GLU A 11 -0.77 7.70 21.19
C GLU A 11 0.30 8.51 20.45
N ILE A 12 1.49 8.67 21.03
CA ILE A 12 2.61 9.32 20.35
C ILE A 12 2.99 8.54 19.09
N ILE A 13 3.20 7.22 19.20
CA ILE A 13 3.55 6.37 18.06
C ILE A 13 2.46 6.40 16.98
N ARG A 14 1.18 6.38 17.38
CA ARG A 14 0.04 6.49 16.45
C ARG A 14 0.09 7.79 15.66
N LYS A 15 0.36 8.92 16.36
CA LYS A 15 0.39 10.25 15.75
C LYS A 15 1.60 10.45 14.84
N GLU A 16 2.75 9.91 15.24
CA GLU A 16 4.02 10.11 14.54
C GLU A 16 4.29 9.07 13.45
N GLY A 17 3.44 8.05 13.30
CA GLY A 17 3.66 6.93 12.37
C GLY A 17 4.78 5.97 12.78
N GLY A 18 5.56 6.31 13.81
CA GLY A 18 6.63 5.50 14.37
C GLY A 18 7.64 6.39 15.11
N SER A 19 8.26 5.88 16.17
CA SER A 19 9.16 6.71 16.98
C SER A 19 10.38 5.96 17.49
N ARG A 20 11.52 6.65 17.63
CA ARG A 20 12.73 6.06 18.21
C ARG A 20 12.61 6.07 19.73
N PRO A 21 13.18 5.08 20.43
CA PRO A 21 13.18 5.07 21.90
C PRO A 21 13.76 6.35 22.51
N PHE A 22 14.80 6.92 21.89
CA PHE A 22 15.39 8.17 22.36
C PHE A 22 14.40 9.34 22.33
N ASP A 23 13.66 9.50 21.22
CA ASP A 23 12.70 10.59 21.05
C ASP A 23 11.52 10.42 21.99
N LEU A 24 11.00 9.19 22.13
CA LEU A 24 9.93 8.85 23.08
C LEU A 24 10.32 9.16 24.53
N ALA A 25 11.53 8.78 24.96
CA ALA A 25 11.99 9.03 26.32
C ALA A 25 12.05 10.53 26.61
N ARG A 26 12.56 11.31 25.65
CA ARG A 26 12.66 12.77 25.73
C ARG A 26 11.29 13.43 25.80
N GLN A 27 10.34 13.03 24.93
CA GLN A 27 9.00 13.61 24.90
C GLN A 27 8.17 13.25 26.14
N LEU A 28 8.33 12.05 26.68
CA LEU A 28 7.59 11.58 27.85
C LEU A 28 8.21 12.05 29.17
N GLY A 29 9.45 12.53 29.15
CA GLY A 29 10.17 12.94 30.35
C GLY A 29 10.48 11.76 31.30
N ILE A 30 10.71 10.56 30.75
CA ILE A 30 10.98 9.34 31.53
C ILE A 30 12.37 8.79 31.24
N SER A 31 12.93 8.03 32.18
CA SER A 31 14.24 7.39 31.97
C SER A 31 14.20 6.36 30.83
N PRO A 32 15.31 6.17 30.09
CA PRO A 32 15.41 5.14 29.06
C PRO A 32 15.06 3.73 29.56
N GLN A 33 15.44 3.40 30.80
CA GLN A 33 15.13 2.11 31.43
C GLN A 33 13.63 1.95 31.69
N ALA A 34 12.95 3.01 32.16
CA ALA A 34 11.50 2.99 32.34
C ALA A 34 10.78 2.80 31.00
N LEU A 35 11.18 3.56 29.98
CA LEU A 35 10.63 3.42 28.63
C LEU A 35 10.84 1.99 28.09
N HIS A 36 12.03 1.42 28.22
CA HIS A 36 12.34 0.09 27.72
C HIS A 36 11.42 -0.99 28.32
N ARG A 37 11.08 -0.88 29.62
CA ARG A 37 10.10 -1.78 30.25
C ARG A 37 8.72 -1.67 29.61
N HIS A 38 8.24 -0.45 29.35
CA HIS A 38 6.95 -0.24 28.68
C HIS A 38 6.96 -0.77 27.24
N LEU A 39 8.01 -0.47 26.46
CA LEU A 39 8.15 -0.95 25.08
C LEU A 39 8.20 -2.46 25.02
N LYS A 40 8.99 -3.11 25.90
CA LYS A 40 9.05 -4.58 25.98
C LYS A 40 7.68 -5.18 26.27
N ARG A 41 6.93 -4.61 27.23
CA ARG A 41 5.58 -5.07 27.58
C ARG A 41 4.59 -4.90 26.42
N LEU A 42 4.60 -3.73 25.78
CA LEU A 42 3.72 -3.42 24.65
C LEU A 42 4.03 -4.27 23.39
N SER A 43 5.31 -4.59 23.17
CA SER A 43 5.69 -5.53 22.11
C SER A 43 5.31 -6.97 22.45
N ALA A 44 5.49 -7.39 23.71
CA ALA A 44 5.06 -8.72 24.14
C ALA A 44 3.55 -8.92 24.06
N SER A 45 2.76 -7.85 24.23
CA SER A 45 1.31 -7.88 24.02
C SER A 45 0.88 -7.73 22.56
N GLY A 46 1.83 -7.65 21.62
CA GLY A 46 1.55 -7.49 20.19
C GLY A 46 0.99 -6.12 19.79
N LEU A 47 1.09 -5.09 20.64
CA LEU A 47 0.64 -3.74 20.30
C LEU A 47 1.69 -2.94 19.53
N LEU A 48 2.98 -3.24 19.78
CA LEU A 48 4.10 -2.56 19.13
C LEU A 48 5.05 -3.53 18.47
N GLU A 49 5.55 -3.13 17.30
CA GLU A 49 6.62 -3.83 16.60
C GLU A 49 7.88 -2.98 16.54
N ARG A 50 9.01 -3.67 16.67
CA ARG A 50 10.33 -3.07 16.57
C ARG A 50 10.88 -3.30 15.17
N ARG A 51 11.15 -2.22 14.43
CA ARG A 51 11.78 -2.27 13.09
C ARG A 51 13.14 -1.55 13.11
N GLY A 52 14.07 -1.99 12.26
CA GLY A 52 15.45 -1.46 12.18
C GLY A 52 16.46 -2.17 13.10
N ARG A 53 17.72 -1.74 13.03
CA ARG A 53 18.84 -2.32 13.81
C ARG A 53 19.59 -1.23 14.59
N GLY A 54 19.99 -1.56 15.82
CA GLY A 54 20.82 -0.70 16.67
C GLY A 54 20.20 0.68 16.89
N ARG A 55 20.95 1.75 16.58
CA ARG A 55 20.52 3.15 16.78
C ARG A 55 19.40 3.61 15.84
N LEU A 56 19.16 2.88 14.75
CA LEU A 56 18.08 3.15 13.79
C LEU A 56 16.78 2.43 14.16
N THR A 57 16.73 1.79 15.33
CA THR A 57 15.53 1.11 15.80
C THR A 57 14.39 2.09 16.03
N ARG A 58 13.23 1.80 15.46
CA ARG A 58 11.96 2.50 15.65
C ARG A 58 10.87 1.53 16.08
N TYR A 59 9.90 2.05 16.85
CA TYR A 59 8.71 1.31 17.26
C TYR A 59 7.49 1.83 16.51
N PHE A 60 6.67 0.90 16.04
CA PHE A 60 5.47 1.13 15.24
C PHE A 60 4.29 0.42 15.89
N LEU A 61 3.07 0.86 15.60
CA LEU A 61 1.88 0.07 15.93
C LEU A 61 1.89 -1.21 15.10
N ALA A 62 1.68 -2.35 15.76
CA ALA A 62 1.56 -3.61 15.06
C ALA A 62 0.30 -3.62 14.18
N GLY A 63 0.40 -4.17 12.97
CA GLY A 63 -0.73 -4.29 12.04
C GLY A 63 -1.08 -3.03 11.28
N VAL A 64 -0.36 -1.92 11.50
CA VAL A 64 -0.54 -0.66 10.77
C VAL A 64 0.61 -0.50 9.78
N ALA A 65 0.28 -0.42 8.49
CA ALA A 65 1.24 -0.13 7.44
C ALA A 65 1.67 1.34 7.47
N ASP A 66 2.93 1.61 7.12
CA ASP A 66 3.48 2.96 7.06
C ASP A 66 3.83 3.33 5.62
N PHE A 67 2.85 3.81 4.86
CA PHE A 67 3.04 4.24 3.47
C PHE A 67 3.25 5.75 3.33
N GLU A 68 3.81 6.43 4.33
CA GLU A 68 4.02 7.88 4.29
C GLU A 68 4.88 8.32 3.10
N ALA A 69 5.95 7.58 2.80
CA ALA A 69 6.81 7.86 1.66
C ALA A 69 6.06 7.71 0.33
N ALA A 70 5.27 6.64 0.18
CA ALA A 70 4.42 6.42 -0.99
C ALA A 70 3.38 7.54 -1.18
N ARG A 71 2.74 7.98 -0.09
CA ARG A 71 1.76 9.08 -0.09
C ARG A 71 2.39 10.39 -0.55
N THR A 72 3.55 10.70 0.02
CA THR A 72 4.30 11.92 -0.30
C THR A 72 4.72 11.91 -1.76
N TRP A 73 5.24 10.77 -2.23
CA TRP A 73 5.63 10.58 -3.62
C TRP A 73 4.43 10.68 -4.58
N TYR A 74 3.29 10.07 -4.26
CA TYR A 74 2.08 10.11 -5.09
C TYR A 74 1.49 11.54 -5.15
N GLY A 75 1.46 12.23 -4.00
CA GLY A 75 0.86 13.55 -3.85
C GLY A 75 1.70 14.73 -4.29
N SER A 76 3.03 14.58 -4.41
CA SER A 76 3.91 15.69 -4.73
C SER A 76 3.49 16.41 -6.01
N SER A 77 3.49 17.74 -6.02
CA SER A 77 3.23 18.54 -7.22
C SER A 77 4.44 18.60 -8.15
N GLN A 78 5.64 18.41 -7.61
CA GLN A 78 6.90 18.37 -8.35
C GLN A 78 7.42 16.94 -8.46
N ALA A 79 8.20 16.68 -9.50
CA ALA A 79 8.89 15.42 -9.67
C ALA A 79 9.79 15.13 -8.46
N PRO A 80 9.73 13.90 -7.95
CA PRO A 80 10.72 13.29 -7.09
C PRO A 80 12.14 13.83 -7.23
N LEU A 81 12.75 14.54 -6.27
CA LEU A 81 14.23 14.55 -6.28
C LEU A 81 14.66 13.08 -6.18
N ALA A 82 15.62 12.63 -7.00
CA ALA A 82 15.97 11.24 -7.33
C ALA A 82 16.21 10.24 -6.17
N ALA A 83 16.04 10.67 -4.92
CA ALA A 83 16.21 9.93 -3.67
C ALA A 83 15.11 8.87 -3.35
N THR A 84 14.22 8.51 -4.27
CA THR A 84 13.18 7.47 -4.02
C THR A 84 13.45 6.12 -4.68
N GLY A 85 14.67 5.92 -5.19
CA GLY A 85 15.05 4.79 -6.04
C GLY A 85 14.82 3.39 -5.46
N GLU A 86 14.70 3.22 -4.13
CA GLU A 86 14.44 1.90 -3.53
C GLU A 86 13.03 1.36 -3.83
N PHE A 87 12.02 2.23 -3.88
CA PHE A 87 10.62 1.83 -4.06
C PHE A 87 10.03 2.24 -5.41
N VAL A 88 10.64 3.20 -6.12
CA VAL A 88 10.22 3.56 -7.48
C VAL A 88 10.74 2.55 -8.49
N CYS A 89 9.82 1.99 -9.27
CA CYS A 89 10.05 1.11 -10.41
C CYS A 89 9.82 1.93 -11.69
N GLU A 90 10.87 2.53 -12.23
CA GLU A 90 10.76 3.37 -13.43
C GLU A 90 10.32 2.59 -14.68
N THR A 91 10.63 1.29 -14.70
CA THR A 91 10.35 0.40 -15.83
C THR A 91 9.68 -0.91 -15.38
N ARG A 92 9.02 -1.58 -16.34
CA ARG A 92 8.30 -2.84 -16.08
C ARG A 92 9.26 -3.96 -15.64
N ASP A 93 10.47 -3.99 -16.19
CA ASP A 93 11.52 -4.95 -15.82
C ASP A 93 12.01 -4.74 -14.39
N VAL A 94 12.19 -3.48 -13.95
CA VAL A 94 12.50 -3.18 -12.54
C VAL A 94 11.36 -3.63 -11.62
N PHE A 95 10.10 -3.33 -11.99
CA PHE A 95 8.94 -3.81 -11.23
C PHE A 95 8.91 -5.34 -11.16
N SER A 96 9.06 -6.03 -12.29
CA SER A 96 9.04 -7.50 -12.37
C SER A 96 10.15 -8.13 -11.52
N ALA A 97 11.36 -7.56 -11.54
CA ALA A 97 12.48 -8.00 -10.73
C ALA A 97 12.27 -7.77 -9.22
N ARG A 98 11.46 -6.78 -8.82
CA ARG A 98 11.06 -6.59 -7.41
C ARG A 98 9.90 -7.47 -7.01
N LEU A 99 8.97 -7.73 -7.93
CA LEU A 99 7.84 -8.62 -7.70
C LEU A 99 8.32 -10.03 -7.32
N THR A 100 9.37 -10.54 -7.97
CA THR A 100 9.96 -11.85 -7.61
C THR A 100 10.52 -11.88 -6.18
N LYS A 101 10.94 -10.74 -5.63
CA LYS A 101 11.40 -10.64 -4.24
C LYS A 101 10.27 -10.85 -3.22
N LEU A 102 8.99 -10.76 -3.62
CA LEU A 102 7.90 -11.20 -2.76
C LEU A 102 8.04 -12.68 -2.38
N GLY A 103 8.78 -13.47 -3.18
CA GLY A 103 9.16 -14.84 -2.87
C GLY A 103 9.79 -15.02 -1.49
N ALA A 104 10.55 -14.03 -1.02
CA ALA A 104 11.17 -14.04 0.29
C ALA A 104 10.14 -14.09 1.44
N PHE A 105 8.92 -13.61 1.21
CA PHE A 105 7.82 -13.65 2.19
C PHE A 105 7.19 -15.03 2.34
N GLY A 106 7.55 -16.03 1.54
CA GLY A 106 7.22 -17.43 1.84
C GLY A 106 7.71 -17.87 3.22
N THR A 107 8.81 -17.29 3.70
CA THR A 107 9.35 -17.53 5.04
C THR A 107 8.50 -16.93 6.18
N LEU A 108 7.52 -16.09 5.86
CA LEU A 108 6.58 -15.50 6.82
C LEU A 108 5.32 -16.35 7.07
N GLY A 109 5.28 -17.59 6.57
CA GLY A 109 4.13 -18.49 6.74
C GLY A 109 3.13 -18.49 5.58
N LEU A 110 3.40 -17.74 4.50
CA LEU A 110 2.60 -17.84 3.28
C LEU A 110 2.85 -19.19 2.59
N ARG A 111 1.77 -19.97 2.40
CA ARG A 111 1.80 -21.16 1.55
C ARG A 111 2.18 -20.77 0.13
N GLU A 112 2.87 -21.66 -0.59
CA GLU A 112 3.31 -21.42 -1.96
C GLU A 112 2.15 -21.04 -2.92
N SER A 113 0.98 -21.68 -2.75
CA SER A 113 -0.21 -21.34 -3.52
C SER A 113 -0.74 -19.92 -3.23
N GLU A 114 -0.68 -19.47 -1.98
CA GLU A 114 -1.06 -18.11 -1.59
C GLU A 114 -0.07 -17.09 -2.16
N LEU A 115 1.22 -17.41 -2.10
CA LEU A 115 2.29 -16.58 -2.63
C LEU A 115 2.18 -16.41 -4.16
N SER A 116 1.85 -17.48 -4.88
CA SER A 116 1.61 -17.43 -6.33
C SER A 116 0.40 -16.54 -6.68
N LEU A 117 -0.70 -16.67 -5.94
CA LEU A 117 -1.88 -15.81 -6.10
C LEU A 117 -1.57 -14.35 -5.79
N LEU A 118 -0.83 -14.08 -4.71
CA LEU A 118 -0.39 -12.74 -4.35
C LEU A 118 0.48 -12.14 -5.46
N ILE A 119 1.49 -12.85 -5.94
CA ILE A 119 2.37 -12.40 -7.03
C ILE A 119 1.55 -12.09 -8.28
N SER A 120 0.55 -12.93 -8.60
CA SER A 120 -0.36 -12.71 -9.73
C SER A 120 -1.17 -11.43 -9.53
N VAL A 121 -1.79 -11.23 -8.36
CA VAL A 121 -2.58 -10.03 -8.05
C VAL A 121 -1.74 -8.76 -8.13
N VAL A 122 -0.57 -8.75 -7.47
CA VAL A 122 0.34 -7.61 -7.44
C VAL A 122 0.88 -7.32 -8.83
N GLY A 123 1.20 -8.37 -9.61
CA GLY A 123 1.63 -8.27 -11.00
C GLY A 123 0.58 -7.62 -11.89
N GLU A 124 -0.68 -8.04 -11.81
CA GLU A 124 -1.78 -7.45 -12.58
C GLU A 124 -2.00 -5.97 -12.24
N ILE A 125 -2.00 -5.62 -10.95
CA ILE A 125 -2.12 -4.21 -10.53
C ILE A 125 -0.93 -3.38 -11.03
N GLY A 126 0.30 -3.83 -10.78
CA GLY A 126 1.49 -3.07 -11.13
C GLY A 126 1.72 -2.96 -12.64
N ASN A 127 1.40 -3.99 -13.42
CA ASN A 127 1.51 -3.93 -14.88
C ASN A 127 0.57 -2.87 -15.48
N ASN A 128 -0.61 -2.64 -14.89
CA ASN A 128 -1.53 -1.59 -15.34
C ASN A 128 -0.91 -0.19 -15.24
N CYS A 129 -0.01 0.05 -14.26
CA CYS A 129 0.71 1.31 -14.14
C CYS A 129 1.60 1.60 -15.37
N PHE A 130 2.02 0.58 -16.11
CA PHE A 130 2.83 0.71 -17.34
C PHE A 130 1.95 0.65 -18.59
N ASP A 131 1.03 -0.30 -18.64
CA ASP A 131 0.20 -0.55 -19.81
C ASP A 131 -0.72 0.63 -20.12
N HIS A 132 -1.19 1.38 -19.13
CA HIS A 132 -2.13 2.48 -19.33
C HIS A 132 -1.50 3.87 -19.32
N ASN A 133 -0.20 3.97 -18.99
CA ASN A 133 0.47 5.26 -18.83
C ASN A 133 1.65 5.47 -19.78
N LEU A 134 1.92 4.57 -20.73
CA LEU A 134 3.02 4.76 -21.70
C LEU A 134 2.90 6.11 -22.43
N GLY A 135 3.83 7.04 -22.15
CA GLY A 135 3.81 8.41 -22.66
C GLY A 135 2.73 9.33 -22.06
N GLN A 136 2.09 8.91 -20.96
CA GLN A 136 0.99 9.62 -20.28
C GLN A 136 1.23 9.79 -18.76
N TRP A 137 2.43 9.48 -18.26
CA TRP A 137 2.84 9.90 -16.92
C TRP A 137 2.99 11.43 -16.87
N ARG A 138 2.64 12.02 -15.74
CA ARG A 138 2.74 13.47 -15.54
C ARG A 138 4.19 13.96 -15.64
N ASP A 139 5.09 13.29 -14.93
CA ASP A 139 6.45 13.76 -14.69
C ASP A 139 7.47 12.63 -14.48
N VAL A 140 7.09 11.58 -13.73
CA VAL A 140 7.96 10.43 -13.45
C VAL A 140 7.34 9.15 -14.02
N PRO A 141 8.08 8.38 -14.84
CA PRO A 141 7.59 7.13 -15.38
C PRO A 141 7.51 6.02 -14.32
N GLY A 142 6.67 5.03 -14.60
CA GLY A 142 6.55 3.82 -13.80
C GLY A 142 5.66 3.95 -12.58
N CYS A 143 6.01 3.26 -11.49
CA CYS A 143 5.21 3.18 -10.27
C CYS A 143 6.07 3.08 -9.00
N TRP A 144 5.51 3.53 -7.87
CA TRP A 144 5.93 3.12 -6.54
C TRP A 144 5.50 1.68 -6.28
N PHE A 145 6.39 0.87 -5.72
CA PHE A 145 6.09 -0.47 -5.23
C PHE A 145 6.80 -0.74 -3.92
N GLU A 146 6.03 -1.01 -2.88
CA GLU A 146 6.53 -1.27 -1.53
C GLU A 146 5.74 -2.39 -0.86
N ALA A 147 6.44 -3.20 -0.05
CA ALA A 147 5.84 -4.28 0.75
C ALA A 147 6.32 -4.22 2.21
N GLN A 148 5.40 -4.37 3.16
CA GLN A 148 5.67 -4.33 4.60
C GLN A 148 4.98 -5.49 5.31
N SER A 149 5.68 -6.18 6.20
CA SER A 149 5.08 -7.19 7.08
C SER A 149 4.86 -6.60 8.48
N THR A 150 3.62 -6.66 8.96
CA THR A 150 3.24 -6.18 10.30
C THR A 150 1.90 -6.75 10.75
N GLY A 151 1.77 -7.08 12.04
CA GLY A 151 0.56 -7.58 12.67
C GLY A 151 0.02 -8.88 12.06
N GLY A 152 0.92 -9.77 11.62
CA GLY A 152 0.54 -11.00 10.93
C GLY A 152 -0.06 -10.76 9.54
N ARG A 153 0.28 -9.63 8.90
CA ARG A 153 -0.18 -9.27 7.56
C ARG A 153 0.98 -8.78 6.71
N LEU A 154 0.94 -9.13 5.43
CA LEU A 154 1.73 -8.50 4.38
C LEU A 154 0.88 -7.40 3.75
N TRP A 155 1.38 -6.18 3.81
CA TRP A 155 0.80 -5.00 3.21
C TRP A 155 1.62 -4.61 1.98
N LEU A 156 0.94 -4.26 0.90
CA LEU A 156 1.59 -3.78 -0.32
C LEU A 156 0.96 -2.47 -0.77
N CYS A 157 1.79 -1.56 -1.26
CA CYS A 157 1.36 -0.32 -1.89
C CYS A 157 1.92 -0.25 -3.30
N ILE A 158 1.04 -0.05 -4.27
CA ILE A 158 1.37 0.24 -5.66
C ILE A 158 0.74 1.57 -6.02
N ALA A 159 1.53 2.54 -6.49
CA ALA A 159 0.99 3.82 -6.92
C ALA A 159 1.70 4.32 -8.18
N ASP A 160 0.98 5.00 -9.06
CA ASP A 160 1.55 5.65 -10.24
C ASP A 160 1.09 7.11 -10.33
N ARG A 161 1.89 7.94 -11.00
CA ARG A 161 1.58 9.35 -11.28
C ARG A 161 1.07 9.53 -12.72
N GLY A 162 0.28 8.56 -13.17
CA GLY A 162 -0.27 8.47 -14.51
C GLY A 162 -1.53 9.29 -14.73
N GLN A 163 -2.29 8.88 -15.75
CA GLN A 163 -3.45 9.62 -16.23
C GLN A 163 -4.75 9.29 -15.45
N GLY A 164 -4.74 8.23 -14.64
CA GLY A 164 -5.88 7.73 -13.87
C GLY A 164 -6.87 6.89 -14.68
N VAL A 165 -7.78 6.21 -13.97
CA VAL A 165 -8.72 5.24 -14.55
C VAL A 165 -9.80 5.94 -15.37
N PHE A 166 -10.40 7.03 -14.86
CA PHE A 166 -11.46 7.76 -15.55
C PHE A 166 -11.01 8.24 -16.93
N ARG A 167 -9.91 8.99 -17.01
CA ARG A 167 -9.36 9.47 -18.29
C ARG A 167 -9.02 8.33 -19.25
N SER A 168 -8.57 7.19 -18.72
CA SER A 168 -8.28 5.99 -19.53
C SER A 168 -9.56 5.40 -20.14
N LEU A 169 -10.62 5.26 -19.35
CA LEU A 169 -11.84 4.55 -19.77
C LEU A 169 -12.84 5.46 -20.51
N SER A 170 -12.95 6.74 -20.19
CA SER A 170 -13.90 7.64 -20.88
C SER A 170 -13.61 7.82 -22.37
N ARG A 171 -12.37 7.53 -22.82
CA ARG A 171 -12.01 7.51 -24.24
C ARG A 171 -12.57 6.28 -24.98
N VAL A 172 -12.86 5.23 -24.24
CA VAL A 172 -13.22 3.89 -24.73
C VAL A 172 -14.71 3.64 -24.55
N ASP A 173 -15.26 4.08 -23.42
CA ASP A 173 -16.67 4.01 -23.08
C ASP A 173 -17.16 5.40 -22.63
N PRO A 174 -17.73 6.20 -23.56
CA PRO A 174 -18.27 7.52 -23.25
C PRO A 174 -19.46 7.49 -22.27
N SER A 175 -20.04 6.32 -21.97
CA SER A 175 -21.13 6.21 -20.98
C SER A 175 -20.64 6.34 -19.53
N ILE A 176 -19.32 6.30 -19.30
CA ILE A 176 -18.70 6.49 -18.00
C ILE A 176 -18.67 7.99 -17.67
N LEU A 177 -19.53 8.40 -16.72
CA LEU A 177 -19.79 9.81 -16.44
C LEU A 177 -18.89 10.40 -15.36
N ASN A 178 -18.33 9.59 -14.47
CA ASN A 178 -17.54 10.05 -13.35
C ASN A 178 -16.45 9.05 -12.94
N GLU A 179 -15.55 9.49 -12.05
CA GLU A 179 -14.41 8.71 -11.60
C GLU A 179 -14.82 7.44 -10.84
N GLN A 180 -15.89 7.51 -10.05
CA GLN A 180 -16.37 6.37 -9.27
C GLN A 180 -16.90 5.27 -10.20
N ASP A 181 -17.71 5.63 -11.18
CA ASP A 181 -18.23 4.72 -12.19
C ASP A 181 -17.10 4.09 -13.01
N ALA A 182 -16.06 4.87 -13.35
CA ALA A 182 -14.89 4.34 -14.04
C ALA A 182 -14.15 3.30 -13.21
N LEU A 183 -13.93 3.59 -11.92
CA LEU A 183 -13.19 2.70 -11.04
C LEU A 183 -13.97 1.41 -10.77
N VAL A 184 -15.30 1.49 -10.59
CA VAL A 184 -16.18 0.31 -10.51
C VAL A 184 -16.13 -0.46 -11.82
N ALA A 185 -16.32 0.20 -12.97
CA ALA A 185 -16.27 -0.41 -14.28
C ALA A 185 -14.94 -1.15 -14.54
N ALA A 186 -13.80 -0.58 -14.11
CA ALA A 186 -12.49 -1.21 -14.24
C ALA A 186 -12.39 -2.56 -13.52
N PHE A 187 -13.03 -2.72 -12.36
CA PHE A 187 -12.99 -3.95 -11.57
C PHE A 187 -14.13 -4.93 -11.89
N GLU A 188 -15.21 -4.48 -12.53
CA GLU A 188 -16.42 -5.29 -12.73
C GLU A 188 -16.70 -5.65 -14.19
N LYS A 189 -16.47 -4.70 -15.11
CA LYS A 189 -16.77 -4.86 -16.51
C LYS A 189 -15.54 -5.37 -17.24
N ARG A 190 -15.78 -6.18 -18.29
CA ARG A 190 -14.74 -6.52 -19.26
C ARG A 190 -14.59 -5.33 -20.21
N ILE A 191 -13.74 -4.38 -19.86
CA ILE A 191 -13.44 -3.21 -20.71
C ILE A 191 -11.98 -3.31 -21.11
N SER A 192 -11.73 -3.58 -22.39
CA SER A 192 -10.41 -3.38 -22.97
C SER A 192 -10.36 -1.98 -23.56
N GLY A 193 -9.37 -1.18 -23.15
CA GLY A 193 -9.09 0.11 -23.80
C GLY A 193 -8.37 -0.02 -25.15
N ARG A 194 -8.25 -1.25 -25.66
CA ARG A 194 -7.43 -1.62 -26.81
C ARG A 194 -8.15 -2.73 -27.59
N ALA A 195 -8.84 -2.38 -28.67
CA ALA A 195 -9.18 -3.33 -29.72
C ALA A 195 -7.91 -3.56 -30.58
N PRO A 196 -7.51 -4.81 -30.94
CA PRO A 196 -8.26 -6.07 -30.92
C PRO A 196 -7.74 -7.11 -29.87
N GLU A 197 -7.14 -6.70 -28.77
CA GLU A 197 -6.58 -7.64 -27.78
C GLU A 197 -7.62 -8.12 -26.76
N GLN A 198 -7.64 -9.42 -26.45
CA GLN A 198 -8.41 -10.05 -25.36
C GLN A 198 -7.91 -9.66 -23.95
N ARG A 199 -7.36 -8.45 -23.77
CA ARG A 199 -6.98 -7.90 -22.45
C ARG A 199 -8.18 -7.17 -21.83
N GLY A 200 -8.29 -7.08 -20.51
CA GLY A 200 -9.45 -6.46 -19.83
C GLY A 200 -10.16 -7.33 -18.78
N ASN A 201 -9.59 -8.48 -18.42
CA ASN A 201 -10.05 -9.32 -17.30
C ASN A 201 -9.18 -9.22 -16.04
N GLY A 202 -8.02 -8.55 -16.09
CA GLY A 202 -7.02 -8.57 -15.01
C GLY A 202 -7.58 -8.09 -13.67
N LEU A 203 -8.23 -6.93 -13.63
CA LEU A 203 -8.81 -6.39 -12.39
C LEU A 203 -10.02 -7.18 -11.88
N LYS A 204 -10.81 -7.77 -12.79
CA LYS A 204 -11.90 -8.69 -12.42
C LYS A 204 -11.36 -9.97 -11.77
N PHE A 205 -10.27 -10.51 -12.31
CA PHE A 205 -9.55 -11.64 -11.73
C PHE A 205 -8.94 -11.29 -10.36
N VAL A 206 -8.32 -10.10 -10.23
CA VAL A 206 -7.84 -9.60 -8.94
C VAL A 206 -8.98 -9.54 -7.91
N LYS A 207 -10.12 -8.94 -8.27
CA LYS A 207 -11.31 -8.88 -7.40
C LYS A 207 -11.70 -10.28 -6.93
N GLN A 208 -11.81 -11.24 -7.85
CA GLN A 208 -12.19 -12.62 -7.54
C GLN A 208 -11.25 -13.26 -6.52
N ILE A 209 -9.93 -13.18 -6.73
CA ILE A 209 -8.94 -13.71 -5.77
C ILE A 209 -9.10 -13.07 -4.39
N ILE A 210 -9.31 -11.76 -4.34
CA ILE A 210 -9.41 -11.04 -3.07
C ILE A 210 -10.69 -11.41 -2.30
N VAL A 211 -11.83 -11.57 -2.97
CA VAL A 211 -13.10 -11.89 -2.30
C VAL A 211 -13.21 -13.36 -1.90
N ASP A 212 -12.48 -14.26 -2.55
CA ASP A 212 -12.56 -15.71 -2.31
C ASP A 212 -11.88 -16.20 -1.02
N ALA A 213 -11.24 -15.31 -0.25
CA ALA A 213 -10.61 -15.68 1.01
C ALA A 213 -10.76 -14.62 2.11
N VAL A 214 -10.87 -15.09 3.35
CA VAL A 214 -11.05 -14.23 4.53
C VAL A 214 -9.82 -13.42 4.94
N GLY A 215 -8.63 -13.84 4.48
CA GLY A 215 -7.35 -13.22 4.82
C GLY A 215 -6.85 -12.25 3.75
N ARG A 216 -7.71 -11.67 2.93
CA ARG A 216 -7.32 -10.81 1.81
C ARG A 216 -8.14 -9.52 1.78
N GLY A 217 -7.53 -8.47 1.27
CA GLY A 217 -8.18 -7.20 1.03
C GLY A 217 -7.42 -6.37 0.01
N ILE A 218 -8.16 -5.54 -0.70
CA ILE A 218 -7.61 -4.53 -1.60
C ILE A 218 -8.44 -3.28 -1.48
N ALA A 219 -7.80 -2.12 -1.60
CA ALA A 219 -8.45 -0.88 -1.91
C ALA A 219 -7.71 -0.18 -3.04
N CYS A 220 -8.44 0.55 -3.88
CA CYS A 220 -7.88 1.28 -5.02
C CYS A 220 -8.47 2.69 -5.07
N ARG A 221 -7.63 3.67 -5.38
CA ARG A 221 -7.98 5.07 -5.60
C ARG A 221 -7.53 5.51 -6.98
N SER A 222 -8.37 6.30 -7.64
CA SER A 222 -7.98 7.09 -8.80
C SER A 222 -8.79 8.39 -8.80
N GLY A 223 -8.12 9.53 -8.66
CA GLY A 223 -8.79 10.80 -8.36
C GLY A 223 -9.56 10.72 -7.04
N ALA A 224 -10.80 11.23 -7.03
CA ALA A 224 -11.68 11.20 -5.88
C ALA A 224 -12.35 9.83 -5.65
N ALA A 225 -12.30 8.93 -6.63
CA ALA A 225 -12.89 7.60 -6.53
C ALA A 225 -12.10 6.70 -5.59
N LEU A 226 -12.82 5.91 -4.78
CA LEU A 226 -12.23 4.97 -3.83
C LEU A 226 -13.12 3.73 -3.71
N LEU A 227 -12.53 2.57 -3.96
CA LEU A 227 -13.19 1.28 -3.78
C LEU A 227 -12.35 0.34 -2.93
N ASP A 228 -13.00 -0.68 -2.39
CA ASP A 228 -12.37 -1.76 -1.65
C ASP A 228 -13.12 -3.08 -1.81
N TYR A 229 -12.38 -4.18 -1.71
CA TYR A 229 -12.89 -5.54 -1.79
C TYR A 229 -12.20 -6.46 -0.77
N GLY A 230 -12.88 -7.57 -0.46
CA GLY A 230 -12.40 -8.59 0.46
C GLY A 230 -12.57 -8.19 1.94
N PRO A 231 -12.47 -9.16 2.88
CA PRO A 231 -12.72 -8.88 4.29
C PRO A 231 -11.74 -7.89 4.93
N MET A 232 -10.53 -7.75 4.39
CA MET A 232 -9.56 -6.74 4.84
C MET A 232 -9.64 -5.43 4.03
N GLY A 233 -10.57 -5.31 3.08
CA GLY A 233 -10.69 -4.15 2.19
C GLY A 233 -10.90 -2.83 2.92
N ARG A 234 -11.66 -2.83 4.03
CA ARG A 234 -11.85 -1.62 4.85
C ARG A 234 -10.55 -1.11 5.45
N ASP A 235 -9.66 -2.01 5.87
CA ASP A 235 -8.38 -1.62 6.44
C ASP A 235 -7.48 -1.01 5.34
N CYS A 236 -7.49 -1.60 4.14
CA CYS A 236 -6.83 -1.01 2.97
C CYS A 236 -7.41 0.36 2.60
N ARG A 237 -8.74 0.51 2.66
CA ARG A 237 -9.44 1.79 2.40
C ARG A 237 -8.99 2.86 3.38
N GLN A 238 -8.86 2.53 4.66
CA GLN A 238 -8.42 3.48 5.68
C GLN A 238 -7.00 3.98 5.42
N GLU A 239 -6.10 3.12 4.94
CA GLU A 239 -4.76 3.55 4.55
C GLU A 239 -4.78 4.43 3.29
N LEU A 240 -5.56 4.06 2.27
CA LEU A 240 -5.74 4.89 1.08
C LEU A 240 -6.46 6.21 1.33
N ALA A 241 -7.31 6.29 2.36
CA ALA A 241 -7.99 7.53 2.73
C ALA A 241 -7.01 8.66 3.09
N ARG A 242 -5.78 8.30 3.49
CA ARG A 242 -4.69 9.24 3.82
C ARG A 242 -3.93 9.74 2.59
N PHE A 243 -4.10 9.10 1.42
CA PHE A 243 -3.54 9.60 0.16
C PHE A 243 -4.34 10.85 -0.29
N PRO A 244 -3.72 11.77 -1.04
CA PRO A 244 -4.44 12.89 -1.65
C PRO A 244 -5.50 12.40 -2.66
N SER A 245 -6.62 13.12 -2.76
CA SER A 245 -7.73 12.79 -3.68
C SER A 245 -7.67 13.57 -4.99
N ASP A 246 -6.84 14.61 -5.05
CA ASP A 246 -6.62 15.50 -6.20
C ASP A 246 -5.40 15.09 -7.04
N ALA A 247 -4.65 14.08 -6.60
CA ALA A 247 -3.50 13.57 -7.32
C ALA A 247 -3.92 12.75 -8.55
N SER A 248 -3.21 12.96 -9.66
CA SER A 248 -3.38 12.18 -10.89
C SER A 248 -2.76 10.79 -10.76
N GLY A 249 -3.36 9.79 -11.40
CA GLY A 249 -2.87 8.41 -11.43
C GLY A 249 -3.70 7.46 -10.58
N THR A 250 -3.07 6.40 -10.08
CA THR A 250 -3.73 5.42 -9.21
C THR A 250 -2.89 5.10 -7.98
N ALA A 251 -3.56 4.75 -6.88
CA ALA A 251 -2.93 4.21 -5.69
C ALA A 251 -3.74 3.00 -5.20
N THR A 252 -3.07 1.87 -4.97
CA THR A 252 -3.67 0.61 -4.58
C THR A 252 -2.95 0.06 -3.36
N VAL A 253 -3.72 -0.26 -2.32
CA VAL A 253 -3.22 -0.94 -1.12
C VAL A 253 -3.81 -2.33 -1.07
N ILE A 254 -2.95 -3.33 -0.88
CA ILE A 254 -3.32 -4.74 -0.72
C ILE A 254 -2.91 -5.16 0.68
N ALA A 255 -3.77 -5.93 1.35
CA ALA A 255 -3.43 -6.60 2.60
C ALA A 255 -3.69 -8.10 2.47
N TRP A 256 -2.74 -8.89 2.97
CA TRP A 256 -2.78 -10.34 2.91
C TRP A 256 -2.36 -10.91 4.26
N SER A 257 -3.17 -11.78 4.85
CA SER A 257 -2.84 -12.43 6.11
C SER A 257 -1.66 -13.39 5.91
N VAL A 258 -0.65 -13.27 6.77
CA VAL A 258 0.41 -14.28 6.90
C VAL A 258 0.11 -15.06 8.18
N ARG A 259 0.04 -16.39 8.09
CA ARG A 259 -0.24 -17.28 9.22
C ARG A 259 0.91 -18.24 9.43
#